data_AF-A0A5N0Z0A3-F1
#
_entry.id   AF-A0A5N0Z0A3-F1
#
_cell.length_a   1.000
_cell.length_b   1.000
_cell.length_c   1.000
_cell.angle_alpha   90.00
_cell.angle_beta   90.00
_cell.angle_gamma   90.00
#
_symmetry.space_group_name_H-M   'P 1'
#
loop_
_entity.id
_entity.type
_entity.pdbx_description
1 polymer ?
#
loop_
_entity_poly.entity_id
_entity_poly.type
_entity_poly.pdbx_seq_one_letter_code
_entity_poly.pdbx_strand_id
1 'polypeptide(L)'
;MRYHIMESRDIRKNLATEEYLMNHYAGNEPLLLLYIQEPCVIIGRNQNVYEEINQTYVQQKKITITRRTSGGGAVYDDLGNLSFSFVTKKDQTVFGEYKTVTAPIVQALKNMGATTVEASGRNDLYVDGMKFSGNAMYTKKNRLYSHGTLMYDVDLSVLDKILTVSKEKIDSKATKSVRKSVTNIKPYLSPEFQYVHIEDFRDALLKELYHITDLAEIEDKKLVLTSADKQKISELVNDRYDNDEWIYGETPVFTLTRRTRIPTIGIIDIRLATKKGKITDIRFFGDFFGQKNIRELEESLEGQPFLYESLKTKLNEVNVSEYITHFSTEGLLDLLFGEVV
;
A
#
# COMPACT_ATOMS: atom_id res chain seq x y z
N MET A 1 -3.79 18.48 -14.39
CA MET A 1 -3.07 17.80 -13.29
C MET A 1 -1.64 18.32 -13.25
N ARG A 2 -1.13 18.66 -12.07
CA ARG A 2 0.31 18.95 -11.89
C ARG A 2 1.08 17.65 -11.64
N TYR A 3 2.40 17.69 -11.75
CA TYR A 3 3.21 16.52 -11.41
C TYR A 3 4.46 16.88 -10.62
N HIS A 4 5.01 15.93 -9.87
CA HIS A 4 6.30 16.04 -9.21
C HIS A 4 7.10 14.75 -9.42
N ILE A 5 8.33 14.89 -9.91
CA ILE A 5 9.29 13.79 -10.03
C ILE A 5 10.21 13.86 -8.81
N MET A 6 10.23 12.80 -8.01
CA MET A 6 11.08 12.75 -6.82
C MET A 6 12.52 12.39 -7.22
N GLU A 7 13.46 13.23 -6.78
CA GLU A 7 14.90 13.07 -7.09
C GLU A 7 15.57 12.01 -6.19
N SER A 8 15.01 11.77 -5.00
CA SER A 8 15.57 10.83 -4.02
C SER A 8 15.40 9.38 -4.48
N ARG A 9 16.41 8.56 -4.20
CA ARG A 9 16.35 7.09 -4.31
C ARG A 9 16.09 6.40 -2.97
N ASP A 10 15.96 7.17 -1.89
CA ASP A 10 15.52 6.64 -0.59
C ASP A 10 13.99 6.62 -0.50
N ILE A 11 13.43 5.43 -0.35
CA ILE A 11 11.99 5.22 -0.23
C ILE A 11 11.38 5.97 0.96
N ARG A 12 12.12 6.12 2.06
CA ARG A 12 11.64 6.78 3.28
C ARG A 12 11.35 8.24 2.99
N LYS A 13 12.24 8.90 2.26
CA LYS A 13 12.07 10.27 1.78
C LYS A 13 10.98 10.40 0.72
N ASN A 14 10.84 9.40 -0.16
CA ASN A 14 9.80 9.42 -1.19
C ASN A 14 8.39 9.31 -0.57
N LEU A 15 8.18 8.39 0.38
CA LEU A 15 6.92 8.28 1.12
C LEU A 15 6.65 9.51 1.99
N ALA A 16 7.68 10.08 2.64
CA ALA A 16 7.54 11.36 3.35
C ALA A 16 7.12 12.50 2.43
N THR A 17 7.66 12.56 1.21
CA THR A 17 7.28 13.56 0.21
C THR A 17 5.83 13.37 -0.23
N GLU A 18 5.38 12.13 -0.45
CA GLU A 18 3.98 11.81 -0.76
C GLU A 18 3.02 12.25 0.35
N GLU A 19 3.29 11.88 1.61
CA GLU A 19 2.45 12.29 2.75
C GLU A 19 2.49 13.81 2.95
N TYR A 20 3.65 14.44 2.82
CA TYR A 20 3.77 15.89 2.92
C TYR A 20 2.91 16.60 1.85
N LEU A 21 3.05 16.21 0.58
CA LEU A 21 2.31 16.81 -0.51
C LEU A 21 0.80 16.55 -0.39
N MET A 22 0.38 15.37 0.06
CA MET A 22 -1.03 15.10 0.36
C MET A 22 -1.60 16.10 1.37
N ASN A 23 -0.83 16.42 2.43
CA ASN A 23 -1.30 17.28 3.52
C ASN A 23 -1.14 18.78 3.23
N HIS A 24 -0.14 19.18 2.43
CA HIS A 24 0.29 20.58 2.29
C HIS A 24 0.12 21.16 0.89
N TYR A 25 -0.12 20.34 -0.14
CA TYR A 25 -0.37 20.87 -1.48
C TYR A 25 -1.68 21.67 -1.48
N ALA A 26 -1.56 22.95 -1.81
CA ALA A 26 -2.68 23.90 -1.79
C ALA A 26 -3.50 23.90 -3.09
N GLY A 27 -3.02 23.22 -4.14
CA GLY A 27 -3.73 23.15 -5.42
C GLY A 27 -5.09 22.45 -5.33
N ASN A 28 -5.94 22.81 -6.29
CA ASN A 28 -7.27 22.21 -6.45
C ASN A 28 -7.28 21.08 -7.47
N GLU A 29 -6.38 21.16 -8.44
CA GLU A 29 -6.11 20.14 -9.42
C GLU A 29 -5.44 18.91 -8.79
N PRO A 30 -5.63 17.70 -9.36
CA PRO A 30 -4.86 16.53 -8.97
C PRO A 30 -3.35 16.75 -9.13
N LEU A 31 -2.57 16.02 -8.34
CA LEU A 31 -1.12 15.98 -8.40
C LEU A 31 -0.65 14.53 -8.64
N LEU A 32 0.12 14.32 -9.70
CA LEU A 32 0.79 13.06 -10.00
C LEU A 32 2.22 13.06 -9.43
N LEU A 33 2.54 12.09 -8.59
CA LEU A 33 3.90 11.87 -8.10
C LEU A 33 4.50 10.66 -8.79
N LEU A 34 5.78 10.75 -9.15
CA LEU A 34 6.54 9.65 -9.75
C LEU A 34 7.85 9.50 -8.96
N TYR A 35 8.16 8.28 -8.54
CA TYR A 35 9.34 8.00 -7.73
C TYR A 35 9.91 6.60 -7.98
N ILE A 36 11.23 6.51 -7.90
CA ILE A 36 12.04 5.30 -8.09
C ILE A 36 12.99 5.25 -6.88
N GLN A 37 13.22 4.04 -6.35
CA GLN A 37 13.95 3.84 -5.10
C GLN A 37 14.96 2.71 -5.22
N GLU A 38 16.03 2.81 -4.44
CA GLU A 38 16.93 1.71 -4.16
C GLU A 38 16.19 0.53 -3.50
N PRO A 39 16.79 -0.68 -3.51
CA PRO A 39 16.17 -1.89 -2.96
C PRO A 39 15.56 -1.68 -1.56
N CYS A 40 14.25 -1.85 -1.47
CA CYS A 40 13.50 -1.68 -0.24
C CYS A 40 12.28 -2.59 -0.13
N VAL A 41 11.81 -2.77 1.11
CA VAL A 41 10.55 -3.42 1.46
C VAL A 41 9.64 -2.40 2.11
N ILE A 42 8.45 -2.23 1.55
CA ILE A 42 7.44 -1.29 2.04
C ILE A 42 6.29 -2.09 2.63
N ILE A 43 6.18 -2.05 3.95
CA ILE A 43 5.15 -2.76 4.71
C ILE A 43 3.86 -1.96 4.76
N GLY A 44 2.72 -2.64 4.58
CA GLY A 44 1.41 -2.04 4.70
C GLY A 44 1.13 -1.55 6.13
N ARG A 45 0.27 -0.55 6.27
CA ARG A 45 0.01 0.15 7.54
C ARG A 45 -0.23 -0.77 8.74
N ASN A 46 -0.96 -1.87 8.54
CA ASN A 46 -1.43 -2.78 9.58
C ASN A 46 -0.72 -4.14 9.56
N GLN A 47 0.35 -4.31 8.79
CA GLN A 47 1.05 -5.60 8.74
C GLN A 47 2.08 -5.75 9.87
N ASN A 48 2.31 -6.98 10.31
CA ASN A 48 3.37 -7.31 11.26
C ASN A 48 4.69 -7.56 10.51
N VAL A 49 5.69 -6.68 10.69
CA VAL A 49 6.98 -6.78 9.98
C VAL A 49 7.66 -8.13 10.22
N TYR A 50 7.63 -8.62 11.46
CA TYR A 50 8.33 -9.84 11.86
C TYR A 50 7.75 -11.10 11.23
N GLU A 51 6.50 -11.05 10.76
CA GLU A 51 5.82 -12.19 10.13
C GLU A 51 5.77 -12.11 8.60
N GLU A 52 6.06 -10.93 8.03
CA GLU A 52 5.99 -10.68 6.59
C GLU A 52 7.37 -10.64 5.93
N ILE A 53 8.44 -10.37 6.70
CA ILE A 53 9.79 -10.18 6.18
C ILE A 53 10.77 -11.20 6.75
N ASN A 54 11.58 -11.79 5.86
CA ASN A 54 12.83 -12.42 6.22
C ASN A 54 13.89 -11.37 6.62
N GLN A 55 13.88 -10.98 7.90
CA GLN A 55 14.78 -9.97 8.48
C GLN A 55 16.26 -10.26 8.20
N THR A 56 16.66 -11.54 8.27
CA THR A 56 18.06 -11.95 8.05
C THR A 56 18.50 -11.64 6.62
N TYR A 57 17.67 -12.01 5.62
CA TYR A 57 18.00 -11.75 4.22
C TYR A 57 18.07 -10.25 3.91
N VAL A 58 17.10 -9.48 4.43
CA VAL A 58 17.03 -8.03 4.23
C VAL A 58 18.24 -7.31 4.84
N GLN A 59 18.66 -7.70 6.05
CA GLN A 59 19.87 -7.17 6.67
C GLN A 59 21.14 -7.53 5.87
N GLN A 60 21.28 -8.79 5.45
CA GLN A 60 22.43 -9.24 4.65
C GLN A 60 22.57 -8.51 3.32
N LYS A 61 21.44 -8.20 2.67
CA LYS A 61 21.39 -7.48 1.40
C LYS A 61 21.32 -5.96 1.54
N LYS A 62 21.33 -5.43 2.77
CA LYS A 62 21.18 -3.99 3.07
C LYS A 62 19.95 -3.38 2.39
N ILE A 63 18.86 -4.14 2.34
CA ILE A 63 17.59 -3.69 1.78
C ILE A 63 16.90 -2.81 2.83
N THR A 64 16.41 -1.64 2.44
CA THR A 64 15.74 -0.71 3.37
C THR A 64 14.37 -1.25 3.74
N ILE A 65 13.98 -1.24 5.02
CA ILE A 65 12.60 -1.54 5.44
C ILE A 65 11.93 -0.23 5.84
N THR A 66 10.70 -0.01 5.38
CA THR A 66 9.85 1.07 5.90
C THR A 66 8.38 0.68 5.90
N ARG A 67 7.53 1.53 6.46
CA ARG A 67 6.08 1.34 6.52
C ARG A 67 5.35 2.52 5.90
N ARG A 68 4.40 2.24 5.01
CA ARG A 68 3.54 3.26 4.40
C ARG A 68 2.27 3.50 5.23
N THR A 69 1.59 4.62 4.96
CA THR A 69 0.35 5.00 5.66
C THR A 69 -0.90 4.29 5.10
N SER A 70 -0.85 3.83 3.86
CA SER A 70 -1.92 3.04 3.23
C SER A 70 -1.92 1.58 3.70
N GLY A 71 -3.11 0.95 3.65
CA GLY A 71 -3.28 -0.48 3.93
C GLY A 71 -2.71 -1.39 2.83
N GLY A 72 -3.10 -2.66 2.81
CA GLY A 72 -2.64 -3.64 1.83
C GLY A 72 -1.38 -4.40 2.25
N GLY A 73 -0.84 -5.22 1.34
CA GLY A 73 0.27 -6.13 1.62
C GLY A 73 1.66 -5.52 1.47
N ALA A 74 2.69 -6.31 1.80
CA ALA A 74 4.08 -5.93 1.68
C ALA A 74 4.50 -5.93 0.20
N VAL A 75 5.34 -4.97 -0.18
CA VAL A 75 5.92 -4.90 -1.53
C VAL A 75 7.42 -4.76 -1.44
N TYR A 76 8.12 -5.27 -2.45
CA TYR A 76 9.54 -5.04 -2.65
C TYR A 76 9.71 -4.24 -3.92
N ASP A 77 10.49 -3.17 -3.82
CA ASP A 77 10.85 -2.31 -4.95
C ASP A 77 12.38 -2.25 -5.06
N ASP A 78 12.86 -2.08 -6.28
CA ASP A 78 14.23 -1.72 -6.60
C ASP A 78 14.24 -0.69 -7.74
N LEU A 79 15.42 -0.44 -8.33
CA LEU A 79 15.58 0.50 -9.44
C LEU A 79 14.86 0.05 -10.73
N GLY A 80 14.33 -1.17 -10.77
CA GLY A 80 13.46 -1.67 -11.82
C GLY A 80 11.97 -1.39 -11.58
N ASN A 81 11.60 -0.76 -10.46
CA ASN A 81 10.22 -0.35 -10.17
C ASN A 81 10.02 1.16 -10.29
N LEU A 82 8.95 1.56 -10.99
CA LEU A 82 8.46 2.94 -11.00
C LEU A 82 7.18 3.01 -10.17
N SER A 83 7.21 3.74 -9.06
CA SER A 83 6.00 4.03 -8.30
C SER A 83 5.34 5.32 -8.79
N PHE A 84 4.01 5.32 -8.80
CA PHE A 84 3.19 6.49 -9.11
C PHE A 84 2.20 6.76 -7.98
N SER A 85 1.75 8.01 -7.86
CA SER A 85 0.72 8.40 -6.89
C SER A 85 -0.16 9.52 -7.41
N PHE A 86 -1.47 9.30 -7.41
CA PHE A 86 -2.46 10.34 -7.69
C PHE A 86 -2.96 10.91 -6.36
N VAL A 87 -2.57 12.15 -6.06
CA VAL A 87 -3.05 12.91 -4.91
C VAL A 87 -4.24 13.78 -5.36
N THR A 88 -5.39 13.56 -4.74
CA THR A 88 -6.66 14.22 -5.08
C THR A 88 -7.42 14.71 -3.84
N LYS A 89 -8.49 15.47 -4.06
CA LYS A 89 -9.48 15.71 -3.00
C LYS A 89 -10.39 14.48 -2.85
N LYS A 90 -10.88 14.26 -1.64
CA LYS A 90 -11.71 13.07 -1.31
C LYS A 90 -13.02 13.03 -2.11
N ASP A 91 -13.59 14.17 -2.48
CA ASP A 91 -14.81 14.28 -3.30
C ASP A 91 -14.58 13.97 -4.79
N GLN A 92 -13.33 13.97 -5.26
CA GLN A 92 -12.96 13.66 -6.64
C GLN A 92 -12.65 12.17 -6.86
N THR A 93 -12.44 11.41 -5.79
CA THR A 93 -11.99 10.01 -5.88
C THR A 93 -12.64 9.18 -4.78
N VAL A 94 -13.38 8.15 -5.19
CA VAL A 94 -14.00 7.21 -4.26
C VAL A 94 -12.93 6.26 -3.71
N PHE A 95 -12.82 6.19 -2.39
CA PHE A 95 -11.89 5.28 -1.72
C PHE A 95 -12.23 3.82 -2.06
N GLY A 96 -11.24 3.06 -2.51
CA GLY A 96 -11.41 1.67 -2.94
C GLY A 96 -11.70 1.48 -4.43
N GLU A 97 -12.00 2.55 -5.17
CA GLU A 97 -12.26 2.49 -6.63
C GLU A 97 -10.96 2.52 -7.44
N TYR A 98 -10.12 1.49 -7.28
CA TYR A 98 -8.81 1.41 -7.93
C TYR A 98 -8.91 1.44 -9.46
N LYS A 99 -9.87 0.73 -10.06
CA LYS A 99 -10.04 0.62 -11.51
C LYS A 99 -10.13 1.99 -12.19
N THR A 100 -10.90 2.89 -11.60
CA THR A 100 -11.10 4.26 -12.14
C THR A 100 -9.82 5.07 -12.02
N VAL A 101 -9.14 5.01 -10.87
CA VAL A 101 -7.93 5.80 -10.63
C VAL A 101 -6.74 5.33 -11.45
N THR A 102 -6.63 4.02 -11.71
CA THR A 102 -5.54 3.46 -12.52
C THR A 102 -5.83 3.49 -14.02
N ALA A 103 -7.04 3.89 -14.45
CA ALA A 103 -7.42 3.88 -15.86
C ALA A 103 -6.46 4.68 -16.77
N PRO A 104 -5.96 5.87 -16.37
CA PRO A 104 -4.97 6.60 -17.18
C PRO A 104 -3.66 5.84 -17.36
N ILE A 105 -3.17 5.15 -16.31
CA ILE A 105 -1.96 4.32 -16.36
C ILE A 105 -2.18 3.13 -17.29
N VAL A 106 -3.32 2.44 -17.16
CA VAL A 106 -3.69 1.33 -18.04
C VAL A 106 -3.74 1.77 -19.50
N GLN A 107 -4.35 2.91 -19.79
CA GLN A 107 -4.46 3.42 -21.16
C GLN A 107 -3.10 3.81 -21.73
N ALA A 108 -2.26 4.50 -20.95
CA ALA A 108 -0.91 4.86 -21.37
C ALA A 108 -0.07 3.61 -21.71
N LEU A 109 -0.09 2.58 -20.86
CA LEU A 109 0.63 1.32 -21.12
C LEU A 109 0.12 0.60 -22.37
N LYS A 110 -1.19 0.65 -22.64
CA LYS A 110 -1.76 0.10 -23.89
C LYS A 110 -1.27 0.84 -25.12
N ASN A 111 -1.21 2.17 -25.08
CA ASN A 111 -0.66 2.98 -26.16
C ASN A 111 0.81 2.66 -26.41
N MET A 112 1.56 2.33 -25.34
CA MET A 112 2.97 1.92 -25.40
C MET A 112 3.16 0.45 -25.84
N GLY A 113 2.11 -0.26 -26.24
CA GLY A 113 2.17 -1.62 -26.81
C GLY A 113 1.68 -2.74 -25.90
N ALA A 114 1.50 -2.52 -24.60
CA ALA A 114 1.02 -3.53 -23.66
C ALA A 114 -0.51 -3.67 -23.72
N THR A 115 -1.02 -4.16 -24.84
CA THR A 115 -2.46 -4.12 -25.21
C THR A 115 -3.39 -4.91 -24.27
N THR A 116 -2.89 -5.93 -23.58
CA THR A 116 -3.66 -6.80 -22.68
C THR A 116 -3.70 -6.33 -21.23
N VAL A 117 -3.13 -5.15 -20.93
CA VAL A 117 -3.15 -4.59 -19.57
C VAL A 117 -4.59 -4.36 -19.09
N GLU A 118 -4.87 -4.79 -17.87
CA GLU A 118 -6.16 -4.58 -17.22
C GLU A 118 -6.04 -4.39 -15.70
N ALA A 119 -6.98 -3.63 -15.13
CA ALA A 119 -7.19 -3.60 -13.69
C ALA A 119 -8.09 -4.77 -13.29
N SER A 120 -7.61 -5.60 -12.35
CA SER A 120 -8.34 -6.79 -11.91
C SER A 120 -8.05 -7.10 -10.44
N GLY A 121 -8.81 -8.03 -9.87
CA GLY A 121 -8.79 -8.30 -8.44
C GLY A 121 -9.25 -7.09 -7.63
N ARG A 122 -8.69 -6.94 -6.41
CA ARG A 122 -9.07 -5.85 -5.49
C ARG A 122 -8.39 -4.53 -5.84
N ASN A 123 -7.11 -4.58 -6.22
CA ASN A 123 -6.23 -3.41 -6.26
C ASN A 123 -4.99 -3.62 -7.15
N ASP A 124 -5.00 -4.58 -8.08
CA ASP A 124 -3.82 -4.97 -8.86
C ASP A 124 -4.02 -4.67 -10.36
N LEU A 125 -2.92 -4.49 -11.09
CA LEU A 125 -2.92 -4.50 -12.57
C LEU A 125 -2.23 -5.75 -13.09
N TYR A 126 -2.79 -6.30 -14.17
CA TYR A 126 -2.35 -7.52 -14.82
C TYR A 126 -2.05 -7.29 -16.30
N VAL A 127 -1.10 -8.03 -16.83
CA VAL A 127 -0.80 -8.17 -18.26
C VAL A 127 -0.71 -9.66 -18.56
N ASP A 128 -1.46 -10.15 -19.55
CA ASP A 128 -1.61 -11.58 -19.85
C ASP A 128 -1.92 -12.44 -18.60
N GLY A 129 -2.77 -11.92 -17.70
CA GLY A 129 -3.14 -12.60 -16.46
C GLY A 129 -2.05 -12.63 -15.37
N MET A 130 -0.92 -11.98 -15.59
CA MET A 130 0.19 -11.87 -14.65
C MET A 130 0.27 -10.49 -14.01
N LYS A 131 0.45 -10.44 -12.69
CA LYS A 131 0.46 -9.19 -11.92
C LYS A 131 1.75 -8.41 -12.18
N PHE A 132 1.64 -7.14 -12.57
CA PHE A 132 2.81 -6.24 -12.69
C PHE A 132 2.71 -4.97 -11.82
N SER A 133 1.57 -4.76 -11.16
CA SER A 133 1.32 -3.59 -10.31
C SER A 133 0.45 -3.96 -9.11
N GLY A 134 0.77 -3.42 -7.93
CA GLY A 134 -0.12 -3.40 -6.78
C GLY A 134 -0.40 -1.96 -6.35
N ASN A 135 -1.66 -1.66 -6.04
CA ASN A 135 -2.12 -0.31 -5.72
C ASN A 135 -2.65 -0.25 -4.29
N ALA A 136 -2.54 0.90 -3.64
CA ALA A 136 -3.10 1.13 -2.32
C ALA A 136 -3.55 2.58 -2.19
N MET A 137 -4.59 2.79 -1.38
CA MET A 137 -5.12 4.12 -1.10
C MET A 137 -4.96 4.47 0.38
N TYR A 138 -4.80 5.77 0.62
CA TYR A 138 -4.86 6.37 1.94
C TYR A 138 -5.68 7.65 1.86
N THR A 139 -6.50 7.88 2.88
CA THR A 139 -7.31 9.09 3.00
C THR A 139 -7.11 9.71 4.38
N LYS A 140 -7.07 11.04 4.43
CA LYS A 140 -7.00 11.81 5.67
C LYS A 140 -7.67 13.15 5.47
N LYS A 141 -8.58 13.53 6.37
CA LYS A 141 -9.41 14.74 6.24
C LYS A 141 -10.09 14.76 4.86
N ASN A 142 -9.84 15.79 4.05
CA ASN A 142 -10.43 15.96 2.72
C ASN A 142 -9.47 15.62 1.56
N ARG A 143 -8.39 14.90 1.82
CA ARG A 143 -7.37 14.51 0.84
C ARG A 143 -7.25 12.99 0.77
N LEU A 144 -6.94 12.49 -0.41
CA LEU A 144 -6.70 11.08 -0.69
C LEU A 144 -5.46 10.99 -1.59
N TYR A 145 -4.66 9.94 -1.41
CA TYR A 145 -3.76 9.49 -2.46
C TYR A 145 -4.08 8.04 -2.85
N SER A 146 -3.87 7.72 -4.12
CA SER A 146 -3.83 6.36 -4.63
C SER A 146 -2.50 6.15 -5.29
N HIS A 147 -1.66 5.31 -4.69
CA HIS A 147 -0.36 4.97 -5.24
C HIS A 147 -0.32 3.55 -5.76
N GLY A 148 0.65 3.27 -6.62
CA GLY A 148 0.88 1.95 -7.13
C GLY A 148 2.31 1.76 -7.60
N THR A 149 2.70 0.49 -7.71
CA THR A 149 3.96 0.07 -8.31
C THR A 149 3.79 -0.17 -9.80
N LEU A 150 4.85 -0.05 -10.58
CA LEU A 150 4.95 -0.52 -11.96
C LEU A 150 6.26 -1.29 -12.07
N MET A 151 6.17 -2.61 -11.99
CA MET A 151 7.33 -3.49 -12.14
C MET A 151 7.78 -3.42 -13.60
N TYR A 152 8.74 -2.55 -13.89
CA TYR A 152 9.28 -2.35 -15.22
C TYR A 152 10.31 -3.43 -15.55
N ASP A 153 11.31 -3.58 -14.68
CA ASP A 153 12.42 -4.53 -14.80
C ASP A 153 12.98 -4.93 -13.43
N VAL A 154 12.08 -5.24 -12.48
CA VAL A 154 12.41 -5.61 -11.09
C VAL A 154 13.09 -6.98 -11.04
N ASP A 155 14.04 -7.19 -10.11
CA ASP A 155 14.56 -8.52 -9.83
C ASP A 155 13.51 -9.37 -9.09
N LEU A 156 12.67 -10.06 -9.85
CA LEU A 156 11.63 -10.93 -9.29
C LEU A 156 12.21 -12.16 -8.55
N SER A 157 13.49 -12.47 -8.72
CA SER A 157 14.14 -13.63 -8.09
C SER A 157 14.38 -13.46 -6.59
N VAL A 158 14.27 -12.23 -6.07
CA VAL A 158 14.44 -11.94 -4.65
C VAL A 158 13.13 -11.91 -3.87
N LEU A 159 11.97 -11.81 -4.53
CA LEU A 159 10.67 -11.71 -3.87
C LEU A 159 10.39 -12.86 -2.90
N ASP A 160 10.59 -14.10 -3.35
CA ASP A 160 10.38 -15.31 -2.54
C ASP A 160 11.41 -15.46 -1.39
N LYS A 161 12.52 -14.71 -1.44
CA LYS A 161 13.56 -14.70 -0.39
C LYS A 161 13.28 -13.66 0.69
N ILE A 162 12.60 -12.59 0.33
CA ILE A 162 12.28 -11.45 1.18
C ILE A 162 10.96 -11.67 1.90
N LEU A 163 9.90 -12.05 1.17
CA LEU A 163 8.55 -12.13 1.71
C LEU A 163 8.28 -13.53 2.28
N THR A 164 7.97 -13.59 3.57
CA THR A 164 7.54 -14.84 4.21
C THR A 164 6.09 -15.13 3.84
N VAL A 165 5.86 -16.23 3.12
CA VAL A 165 4.50 -16.63 2.72
C VAL A 165 3.77 -17.20 3.93
N SER A 166 2.65 -16.60 4.33
CA SER A 166 1.83 -17.14 5.43
C SER A 166 1.24 -18.51 5.08
N LYS A 167 1.00 -19.35 6.09
CA LYS A 167 0.44 -20.70 5.91
C LYS A 167 -0.93 -20.67 5.21
N GLU A 168 -1.79 -19.70 5.50
CA GLU A 168 -3.12 -19.61 4.87
C GLU A 168 -3.04 -19.20 3.39
N LYS A 169 -2.01 -18.42 3.02
CA LYS A 169 -1.67 -18.16 1.60
C LYS A 169 -1.14 -19.41 0.91
N ILE A 170 -0.69 -20.43 1.64
CA ILE A 170 -0.23 -21.72 1.10
C ILE A 170 -1.40 -22.71 1.03
N ASP A 171 -2.24 -22.78 2.06
CA ASP A 171 -3.38 -23.70 2.13
C ASP A 171 -4.46 -23.36 1.11
N SER A 172 -4.72 -22.07 0.86
CA SER A 172 -5.58 -21.63 -0.26
C SER A 172 -5.00 -21.94 -1.65
N LYS A 173 -3.71 -22.28 -1.75
CA LYS A 173 -3.02 -22.74 -2.96
C LYS A 173 -2.95 -24.27 -3.06
N ALA A 174 -3.57 -25.03 -2.14
CA ALA A 174 -3.62 -26.50 -2.21
C ALA A 174 -4.48 -27.01 -3.39
N THR A 175 -5.28 -26.14 -4.01
CA THR A 175 -5.73 -26.35 -5.39
C THR A 175 -4.60 -25.93 -6.33
N LYS A 176 -4.14 -26.83 -7.22
CA LYS A 176 -3.02 -26.65 -8.19
C LYS A 176 -3.15 -25.46 -9.16
N SER A 177 -4.03 -24.50 -8.92
CA SER A 177 -4.42 -23.46 -9.85
C SER A 177 -3.89 -22.08 -9.41
N VAL A 178 -2.85 -21.65 -10.14
CA VAL A 178 -2.38 -20.27 -10.28
C VAL A 178 -1.63 -19.70 -9.06
N ARG A 179 -0.29 -19.90 -9.04
CA ARG A 179 0.58 -18.78 -8.63
C ARG A 179 0.08 -17.59 -9.44
N LYS A 180 -0.42 -16.53 -8.82
CA LYS A 180 -0.56 -15.25 -9.51
C LYS A 180 0.86 -14.84 -9.88
N SER A 181 1.30 -15.28 -11.06
CA SER A 181 2.65 -15.03 -11.55
C SER A 181 2.81 -13.52 -11.62
N VAL A 182 3.81 -13.02 -10.91
CA VAL A 182 4.23 -11.63 -11.07
C VAL A 182 5.09 -11.53 -12.32
N THR A 183 5.04 -10.40 -13.00
CA THR A 183 5.85 -10.16 -14.20
C THR A 183 6.29 -8.72 -14.27
N ASN A 184 7.33 -8.48 -15.08
CA ASN A 184 7.78 -7.16 -15.47
C ASN A 184 7.01 -6.71 -16.73
N ILE A 185 6.68 -5.42 -16.84
CA ILE A 185 5.93 -4.88 -17.98
C ILE A 185 6.79 -4.65 -19.21
N LYS A 186 8.11 -4.45 -19.06
CA LYS A 186 9.04 -4.16 -20.17
C LYS A 186 8.91 -5.11 -21.38
N PRO A 187 8.83 -6.45 -21.23
CA PRO A 187 8.68 -7.36 -22.37
C PRO A 187 7.36 -7.23 -23.15
N TYR A 188 6.35 -6.58 -22.57
CA TYR A 188 5.02 -6.40 -23.17
C TYR A 188 4.86 -5.06 -23.89
N LEU A 189 5.81 -4.14 -23.73
CA LEU A 189 5.82 -2.87 -24.43
C LEU A 189 6.37 -3.04 -25.84
N SER A 190 6.01 -2.13 -26.74
CA SER A 190 6.64 -2.06 -28.07
C SER A 190 8.15 -1.81 -27.94
N PRO A 191 8.99 -2.27 -28.89
CA PRO A 191 10.45 -2.19 -28.79
C PRO A 191 11.01 -0.80 -28.46
N GLU A 192 10.38 0.26 -28.97
CA GLU A 192 10.75 1.66 -28.74
C GLU A 192 10.56 2.13 -27.28
N PHE A 193 9.77 1.42 -26.47
CA PHE A 193 9.55 1.70 -25.05
C PHE A 193 10.30 0.73 -24.11
N GLN A 194 11.13 -0.16 -24.67
CA GLN A 194 11.97 -1.09 -23.91
C GLN A 194 13.33 -0.48 -23.55
N TYR A 195 13.30 0.64 -22.86
CA TYR A 195 14.45 1.37 -22.35
C TYR A 195 15.36 0.56 -21.40
N VAL A 196 16.63 0.97 -21.38
CA VAL A 196 17.63 0.47 -20.41
C VAL A 196 17.45 1.16 -19.06
N HIS A 197 17.21 2.48 -19.06
CA HIS A 197 17.02 3.26 -17.85
C HIS A 197 15.53 3.45 -17.56
N ILE A 198 15.16 3.28 -16.28
CA ILE A 198 13.76 3.40 -15.85
C ILE A 198 13.24 4.85 -15.93
N GLU A 199 14.13 5.84 -15.87
CA GLU A 199 13.80 7.24 -16.05
C GLU A 199 13.26 7.53 -17.45
N ASP A 200 13.77 6.86 -18.48
CA ASP A 200 13.25 6.99 -19.85
C ASP A 200 11.83 6.40 -19.96
N PHE A 201 11.58 5.27 -19.28
CA PHE A 201 10.23 4.71 -19.15
C PHE A 201 9.28 5.65 -18.40
N ARG A 202 9.73 6.26 -17.29
CA ARG A 202 8.97 7.28 -16.54
C ARG A 202 8.60 8.45 -17.44
N ASP A 203 9.56 8.96 -18.21
CA ASP A 203 9.36 10.12 -19.07
C ASP A 203 8.44 9.81 -20.25
N ALA A 204 8.56 8.62 -20.85
CA ALA A 204 7.63 8.13 -21.86
C ALA A 204 6.21 7.96 -21.31
N LEU A 205 6.05 7.38 -20.11
CA LEU A 205 4.76 7.26 -19.45
C LEU A 205 4.14 8.64 -19.18
N LEU A 206 4.95 9.61 -18.76
CA LEU A 206 4.49 10.98 -18.52
C LEU A 206 4.01 11.64 -19.83
N LYS A 207 4.72 11.44 -20.94
CA LYS A 207 4.28 11.91 -22.27
C LYS A 207 2.93 11.34 -22.68
N GLU A 208 2.73 10.03 -22.48
CA GLU A 208 1.45 9.37 -22.75
C GLU A 208 0.31 9.91 -21.87
N LEU A 209 0.56 10.10 -20.57
CA LEU A 209 -0.44 10.61 -19.62
C LEU A 209 -0.86 12.06 -19.91
N TYR A 210 0.02 12.86 -20.49
CA TYR A 210 -0.25 14.26 -20.84
C TYR A 210 -0.59 14.46 -22.33
N HIS A 211 -0.52 13.41 -23.16
CA HIS A 211 -0.73 13.45 -24.61
C HIS A 211 0.18 14.46 -25.32
N ILE A 212 1.47 14.43 -24.99
CA ILE A 212 2.51 15.32 -25.50
C ILE A 212 3.67 14.51 -26.10
N THR A 213 4.54 15.18 -26.86
CA THR A 213 5.74 14.54 -27.44
C THR A 213 7.03 14.99 -26.78
N ASP A 214 7.03 16.19 -26.20
CA ASP A 214 8.14 16.78 -25.46
C ASP A 214 7.71 17.17 -24.04
N LEU A 215 8.52 16.83 -23.04
CA LEU A 215 8.25 17.20 -21.64
C LEU A 215 8.31 18.71 -21.40
N ALA A 216 9.00 19.46 -22.29
CA ALA A 216 9.01 20.92 -22.24
C ALA A 216 7.59 21.52 -22.35
N GLU A 217 6.64 20.82 -22.97
CA GLU A 217 5.24 21.24 -23.11
C GLU A 217 4.48 21.31 -21.77
N ILE A 218 5.01 20.67 -20.71
CA ILE A 218 4.38 20.61 -19.38
C ILE A 218 5.30 21.09 -18.25
N GLU A 219 6.39 21.80 -18.56
CA GLU A 219 7.31 22.32 -17.53
C GLU A 219 6.58 23.25 -16.54
N ASP A 220 5.58 24.01 -17.00
CA ASP A 220 4.70 24.84 -16.16
C ASP A 220 3.90 24.04 -15.12
N LYS A 221 3.66 22.75 -15.39
CA LYS A 221 2.88 21.85 -14.54
C LYS A 221 3.72 21.17 -13.48
N LYS A 222 5.04 21.18 -13.62
CA LYS A 222 5.96 20.61 -12.65
C LYS A 222 5.85 21.36 -11.33
N LEU A 223 5.68 20.62 -10.24
CA LEU A 223 5.72 21.15 -8.89
C LEU A 223 7.17 21.10 -8.40
N VAL A 224 7.68 22.24 -7.97
CA VAL A 224 9.04 22.37 -7.42
C VAL A 224 8.93 22.58 -5.92
N LEU A 225 9.59 21.72 -5.15
CA LEU A 225 9.61 21.82 -3.68
C LEU A 225 10.56 22.92 -3.23
N THR A 226 10.07 23.80 -2.36
CA THR A 226 10.88 24.83 -1.72
C THR A 226 11.82 24.23 -0.67
N SER A 227 12.81 25.00 -0.21
CA SER A 227 13.69 24.57 0.89
C SER A 227 12.91 24.29 2.18
N ALA A 228 11.84 25.06 2.45
CA ALA A 228 10.98 24.82 3.61
C ALA A 228 10.18 23.52 3.50
N ASP A 229 9.72 23.17 2.29
CA ASP A 229 9.08 21.87 2.03
C ASP A 229 10.08 20.73 2.29
N LYS A 230 11.29 20.85 1.73
CA LYS A 230 12.36 19.85 1.90
C LYS A 230 12.74 19.65 3.37
N GLN A 231 12.73 20.72 4.18
CA GLN A 231 12.97 20.64 5.62
C GLN A 231 11.87 19.82 6.31
N LYS A 232 10.59 20.16 6.10
CA LYS A 232 9.46 19.44 6.72
C LYS A 232 9.37 17.98 6.28
N ILE A 233 9.72 17.69 5.02
CA ILE A 233 9.84 16.32 4.53
C ILE A 233 10.93 15.57 5.30
N SER A 234 12.07 16.21 5.56
CA SER A 234 13.17 15.59 6.30
C SER A 234 12.80 15.34 7.78
N GLU A 235 12.07 16.26 8.40
CA GLU A 235 11.49 16.05 9.74
C GLU A 235 10.54 14.83 9.74
N LEU A 236 9.64 14.75 8.75
CA LEU A 236 8.71 13.63 8.62
C LEU A 236 9.40 12.28 8.34
N VAL A 237 10.56 12.28 7.68
CA VAL A 237 11.38 11.06 7.56
C VAL A 237 11.77 10.55 8.94
N ASN A 238 12.36 11.40 9.77
CA ASN A 238 12.84 11.01 11.10
C ASN A 238 11.69 10.64 12.06
N ASP A 239 10.57 11.35 11.97
CA ASP A 239 9.43 11.14 12.86
C ASP A 239 8.60 9.90 12.50
N ARG A 240 8.79 9.35 11.29
CA ARG A 240 7.95 8.28 10.77
C ARG A 240 8.71 7.27 9.94
N TYR A 241 9.18 7.65 8.76
CA TYR A 241 9.61 6.68 7.75
C TYR A 241 10.98 6.06 8.02
N ASP A 242 11.78 6.66 8.90
CA ASP A 242 13.02 6.13 9.46
C ASP A 242 12.92 5.91 10.99
N ASN A 243 11.70 5.78 11.50
CA ASN A 243 11.44 5.60 12.92
C ASN A 243 11.09 4.14 13.23
N ASP A 244 11.87 3.48 14.09
CA ASP A 244 11.68 2.05 14.40
C ASP A 244 10.33 1.77 15.08
N GLU A 245 9.79 2.68 15.88
CA GLU A 245 8.48 2.54 16.51
C GLU A 245 7.36 2.54 15.45
N TRP A 246 7.48 3.38 14.41
CA TRP A 246 6.55 3.35 13.29
C TRP A 246 6.72 2.09 12.42
N ILE A 247 7.97 1.75 12.08
CA ILE A 247 8.26 0.66 11.15
C ILE A 247 7.91 -0.67 11.80
N TYR A 248 8.50 -0.98 12.95
CA TYR A 248 8.37 -2.28 13.62
C TYR A 248 7.25 -2.27 14.66
N GLY A 249 7.19 -1.20 15.47
CA GLY A 249 6.26 -1.06 16.58
C GLY A 249 6.44 -2.13 17.66
N GLU A 250 5.77 -1.93 18.79
CA GLU A 250 5.69 -2.94 19.83
C GLU A 250 4.68 -4.03 19.45
N THR A 251 5.04 -5.29 19.68
CA THR A 251 4.11 -6.43 19.62
C THR A 251 3.97 -6.99 21.05
N PRO A 252 2.98 -6.49 21.82
CA PRO A 252 2.70 -6.97 23.17
C PRO A 252 2.52 -8.49 23.26
N VAL A 253 2.62 -9.02 24.48
CA VAL A 253 2.29 -10.43 24.73
C VAL A 253 0.76 -10.57 24.71
N PHE A 254 0.26 -11.27 23.70
CA PHE A 254 -1.16 -11.57 23.56
C PHE A 254 -1.47 -12.97 24.07
N THR A 255 -2.63 -13.14 24.70
CA THR A 255 -3.10 -14.44 25.22
C THR A 255 -4.08 -15.12 24.26
N LEU A 256 -4.70 -14.35 23.36
CA LEU A 256 -5.65 -14.83 22.38
C LEU A 256 -5.26 -14.33 21.00
N THR A 257 -5.32 -15.22 20.01
CA THR A 257 -5.12 -14.91 18.60
C THR A 257 -6.29 -15.46 17.79
N ARG A 258 -6.80 -14.65 16.86
CA ARG A 258 -7.87 -14.98 15.92
C ARG A 258 -7.46 -14.49 14.55
N ARG A 259 -7.18 -15.42 13.63
CA ARG A 259 -6.65 -15.11 12.31
C ARG A 259 -7.46 -15.81 11.24
N THR A 260 -7.83 -15.09 10.19
CA THR A 260 -8.55 -15.64 9.05
C THR A 260 -8.22 -14.87 7.77
N ARG A 261 -8.58 -15.43 6.62
CA ARG A 261 -8.48 -14.78 5.31
C ARG A 261 -9.86 -14.71 4.67
N ILE A 262 -10.34 -13.50 4.45
CA ILE A 262 -11.62 -13.23 3.79
C ILE A 262 -11.33 -12.71 2.38
N PRO A 263 -11.79 -13.35 1.29
CA PRO A 263 -11.41 -12.99 -0.08
C PRO A 263 -11.59 -11.50 -0.45
N THR A 264 -12.65 -10.87 0.05
CA THR A 264 -12.97 -9.45 -0.21
C THR A 264 -12.14 -8.49 0.65
N ILE A 265 -11.65 -8.91 1.81
CA ILE A 265 -11.01 -8.04 2.82
C ILE A 265 -9.50 -8.25 2.91
N GLY A 266 -9.04 -9.49 2.77
CA GLY A 266 -7.66 -9.90 3.00
C GLY A 266 -7.50 -10.74 4.26
N ILE A 267 -6.28 -10.82 4.76
CA ILE A 267 -5.95 -11.41 6.06
C ILE A 267 -6.36 -10.42 7.15
N ILE A 268 -7.02 -10.93 8.18
CA ILE A 268 -7.29 -10.24 9.45
C ILE A 268 -6.74 -11.13 10.56
N ASP A 269 -5.88 -10.57 11.40
CA ASP A 269 -5.24 -11.22 12.55
C ASP A 269 -5.45 -10.34 13.78
N ILE A 270 -6.39 -10.74 14.64
CA ILE A 270 -6.72 -10.07 15.88
C ILE A 270 -5.94 -10.74 17.00
N ARG A 271 -5.18 -9.95 17.75
CA ARG A 271 -4.46 -10.40 18.93
C ARG A 271 -4.89 -9.58 20.13
N LEU A 272 -5.24 -10.24 21.22
CA LEU A 272 -5.68 -9.55 22.42
C LEU A 272 -5.19 -10.22 23.71
N ALA A 273 -5.10 -9.40 24.75
CA ALA A 273 -4.83 -9.81 26.11
C ALA A 273 -6.00 -9.41 27.01
N THR A 274 -6.32 -10.24 27.99
CA THR A 274 -7.34 -9.92 29.00
C THR A 274 -6.82 -10.03 30.41
N LYS A 275 -7.34 -9.17 31.30
CA LYS A 275 -7.09 -9.22 32.74
C LYS A 275 -8.40 -8.99 33.48
N LYS A 276 -8.75 -9.91 34.37
CA LYS A 276 -10.03 -9.88 35.12
C LYS A 276 -11.25 -9.74 34.18
N GLY A 277 -11.24 -10.46 33.06
CA GLY A 277 -12.34 -10.48 32.09
C GLY A 277 -12.47 -9.22 31.21
N LYS A 278 -11.53 -8.28 31.28
CA LYS A 278 -11.50 -7.07 30.44
C LYS A 278 -10.35 -7.11 29.47
N ILE A 279 -10.54 -6.55 28.28
CA ILE A 279 -9.49 -6.36 27.28
C ILE A 279 -8.48 -5.36 27.82
N THR A 280 -7.22 -5.76 27.93
CA THR A 280 -6.13 -4.86 28.34
C THR A 280 -5.35 -4.33 27.15
N ASP A 281 -5.29 -5.12 26.08
CA ASP A 281 -4.65 -4.74 24.81
C ASP A 281 -5.33 -5.54 23.70
N ILE A 282 -5.54 -4.91 22.55
CA ILE A 282 -6.01 -5.53 21.32
C ILE A 282 -5.32 -4.88 20.12
N ARG A 283 -4.87 -5.72 19.18
CA ARG A 283 -4.26 -5.30 17.91
C ARG A 283 -4.89 -6.01 16.74
N PHE A 284 -5.09 -5.28 15.65
CA PHE A 284 -5.55 -5.80 14.37
C PHE A 284 -4.42 -5.71 13.35
N PHE A 285 -3.90 -6.87 12.98
CA PHE A 285 -2.92 -7.01 11.91
C PHE A 285 -3.56 -7.54 10.63
N GLY A 286 -2.99 -7.22 9.47
CA GLY A 286 -3.46 -7.75 8.19
C GLY A 286 -3.07 -6.95 6.97
N ASP A 287 -3.49 -7.46 5.80
CA ASP A 287 -3.32 -6.83 4.49
C ASP A 287 -4.62 -6.16 3.98
N PHE A 288 -5.49 -5.76 4.91
CA PHE A 288 -6.75 -5.06 4.65
C PHE A 288 -6.56 -3.56 4.41
N PHE A 289 -7.60 -2.94 3.86
CA PHE A 289 -7.69 -1.49 3.64
C PHE A 289 -8.70 -0.86 4.60
N GLY A 290 -8.53 0.43 4.89
CA GLY A 290 -9.40 1.20 5.77
C GLY A 290 -9.26 2.70 5.53
N GLN A 291 -10.33 3.45 5.79
CA GLN A 291 -10.33 4.91 5.68
C GLN A 291 -9.87 5.58 6.98
N LYS A 292 -10.15 4.95 8.13
CA LYS A 292 -9.75 5.42 9.46
C LYS A 292 -8.56 4.63 10.00
N ASN A 293 -7.89 5.21 10.99
CA ASN A 293 -6.79 4.53 11.66
C ASN A 293 -7.35 3.42 12.56
N ILE A 294 -6.92 2.18 12.35
CA ILE A 294 -7.39 1.02 13.12
C ILE A 294 -7.14 1.16 14.63
N ARG A 295 -6.14 1.97 15.02
CA ARG A 295 -5.86 2.30 16.43
C ARG A 295 -7.06 2.89 17.16
N GLU A 296 -7.89 3.71 16.48
CA GLU A 296 -9.09 4.30 17.09
C GLU A 296 -10.11 3.20 17.48
N LEU A 297 -10.22 2.13 16.68
CA LEU A 297 -11.06 0.98 17.01
C LEU A 297 -10.45 0.18 18.17
N GLU A 298 -9.14 -0.08 18.15
CA GLU A 298 -8.43 -0.77 19.23
C GLU A 298 -8.63 -0.06 20.58
N GLU A 299 -8.34 1.24 20.64
CA GLU A 299 -8.51 2.08 21.82
C GLU A 299 -9.96 2.08 22.33
N SER A 300 -10.94 2.01 21.42
CA SER A 300 -12.36 1.96 21.81
C SER A 300 -12.77 0.64 22.48
N LEU A 301 -12.03 -0.44 22.22
CA LEU A 301 -12.28 -1.79 22.74
C LEU A 301 -11.45 -2.07 24.01
N GLU A 302 -10.32 -1.39 24.19
CA GLU A 302 -9.53 -1.47 25.41
C GLU A 302 -10.37 -1.07 26.64
N GLY A 303 -10.24 -1.85 27.73
CA GLY A 303 -11.02 -1.70 28.96
C GLY A 303 -12.43 -2.32 28.93
N GLN A 304 -12.96 -2.70 27.77
CA GLN A 304 -14.26 -3.35 27.66
C GLN A 304 -14.22 -4.79 28.19
N PRO A 305 -15.32 -5.29 28.79
CA PRO A 305 -15.46 -6.72 29.08
C PRO A 305 -15.36 -7.56 27.80
N PHE A 306 -14.58 -8.64 27.83
CA PHE A 306 -14.52 -9.59 26.72
C PHE A 306 -15.72 -10.53 26.75
N LEU A 307 -16.90 -9.97 26.48
CA LEU A 307 -18.20 -10.64 26.43
C LEU A 307 -18.92 -10.24 25.14
N TYR A 308 -19.60 -11.19 24.51
CA TYR A 308 -20.25 -10.98 23.20
C TYR A 308 -21.18 -9.76 23.20
N GLU A 309 -22.12 -9.69 24.14
CA GLU A 309 -23.08 -8.58 24.21
C GLU A 309 -22.41 -7.23 24.51
N SER A 310 -21.40 -7.20 25.37
CA SER A 310 -20.66 -5.96 25.69
C SER A 310 -19.93 -5.42 24.46
N LEU A 311 -19.23 -6.28 23.72
CA LEU A 311 -18.53 -5.87 22.51
C LEU A 311 -19.52 -5.53 21.38
N LYS A 312 -20.65 -6.24 21.27
CA LYS A 312 -21.68 -5.94 20.29
C LYS A 312 -22.27 -4.54 20.51
N THR A 313 -22.62 -4.19 21.75
CA THR A 313 -23.06 -2.83 22.07
C THR A 313 -22.02 -1.80 21.67
N LYS A 314 -20.75 -2.03 22.04
CA LYS A 314 -19.67 -1.08 21.73
C LYS A 314 -19.43 -0.94 20.23
N LEU A 315 -19.39 -2.04 19.49
CA LEU A 315 -19.15 -2.07 18.05
C LEU A 315 -20.30 -1.48 17.25
N ASN A 316 -21.53 -1.46 17.78
CA ASN A 316 -22.66 -0.77 17.16
C ASN A 316 -22.58 0.76 17.24
N GLU A 317 -21.70 1.31 18.09
CA GLU A 317 -21.44 2.76 18.17
C GLU A 317 -20.50 3.24 17.06
N VAL A 318 -19.85 2.31 16.34
CA VAL A 318 -18.86 2.62 15.31
C VAL A 318 -19.20 1.91 14.01
N ASN A 319 -18.72 2.46 12.89
CA ASN A 319 -18.81 1.77 11.61
C ASN A 319 -17.51 0.98 11.36
N VAL A 320 -17.52 -0.33 11.65
CA VAL A 320 -16.35 -1.21 11.47
C VAL A 320 -15.79 -1.15 10.04
N SER A 321 -16.66 -0.98 9.04
CA SER A 321 -16.26 -0.89 7.64
C SER A 321 -15.43 0.36 7.28
N GLU A 322 -15.41 1.39 8.14
CA GLU A 322 -14.51 2.54 7.98
C GLU A 322 -13.07 2.21 8.37
N TYR A 323 -12.85 1.24 9.26
CA TYR A 323 -11.52 0.78 9.70
C TYR A 323 -11.02 -0.41 8.88
N ILE A 324 -11.93 -1.31 8.50
CA ILE A 324 -11.64 -2.50 7.70
C ILE A 324 -12.70 -2.61 6.60
N THR A 325 -12.37 -2.20 5.38
CA THR A 325 -13.32 -2.11 4.26
C THR A 325 -14.00 -3.47 4.00
N HIS A 326 -15.34 -3.45 3.86
CA HIS A 326 -16.21 -4.63 3.71
C HIS A 326 -16.33 -5.55 4.94
N PHE A 327 -15.82 -5.16 6.11
CA PHE A 327 -15.97 -5.94 7.34
C PHE A 327 -17.15 -5.43 8.18
N SER A 328 -18.07 -6.33 8.52
CA SER A 328 -19.24 -6.03 9.34
C SER A 328 -18.95 -6.21 10.83
N THR A 329 -19.78 -5.58 11.65
CA THR A 329 -19.76 -5.78 13.11
C THR A 329 -19.99 -7.24 13.48
N GLU A 330 -20.95 -7.90 12.82
CA GLU A 330 -21.23 -9.32 13.00
C GLU A 330 -20.02 -10.18 12.63
N GLY A 331 -19.37 -9.91 11.48
CA GLY A 331 -18.18 -10.64 11.07
C GLY A 331 -17.00 -10.48 12.04
N LEU A 332 -16.86 -9.30 12.65
CA LEU A 332 -15.87 -9.07 13.71
C LEU A 332 -16.21 -9.86 14.98
N LEU A 333 -17.46 -9.85 15.42
CA LEU A 333 -17.91 -10.62 16.58
C LEU A 333 -17.74 -12.13 16.35
N ASP A 334 -18.09 -12.61 15.17
CA ASP A 334 -17.92 -14.01 14.77
C ASP A 334 -16.44 -14.41 14.78
N LEU A 335 -15.54 -13.54 14.31
CA LEU A 335 -14.10 -13.82 14.37
C LEU A 335 -13.56 -13.84 15.81
N LEU A 336 -14.10 -12.99 16.69
CA LEU A 336 -13.66 -12.92 18.09
C LEU A 336 -14.16 -14.12 18.91
N PHE A 337 -15.43 -14.52 18.74
CA PHE A 337 -16.11 -15.50 19.59
C PHE A 337 -16.43 -16.83 18.92
N GLY A 338 -16.39 -16.91 17.59
CA GLY A 338 -16.66 -18.13 16.84
C GLY A 338 -15.57 -19.19 16.99
N GLU A 339 -15.90 -20.42 16.60
CA GLU A 339 -14.91 -21.46 16.39
C GLU A 339 -14.12 -21.12 15.12
N VAL A 340 -12.80 -20.98 15.27
CA VAL A 340 -11.91 -20.80 14.12
C VAL A 340 -11.91 -22.11 13.34
N VAL A 341 -12.54 -22.13 12.17
CA VAL A 341 -12.51 -23.28 11.24
C VAL A 341 -11.12 -23.49 10.67
#